data_AF-A0A4Q0XSL7-F1
#
_entry.id   AF-A0A4Q0XSL7-F1
#
_cell.length_a   1.000
_cell.length_b   1.000
_cell.length_c   1.000
_cell.angle_alpha   90.00
_cell.angle_beta   90.00
_cell.angle_gamma   90.00
#
_symmetry.space_group_name_H-M   'P 1'
#
loop_
_entity.id
_entity.type
_entity.pdbx_description
1 polymer ?
#
loop_
_entity_poly.entity_id
_entity_poly.type
_entity_poly.pdbx_seq_one_letter_code
_entity_poly.pdbx_strand_id
1 'polypeptide(L)'
;MYDDIFNQEDMQRLQDILRSNKETITTAESCTGGLIASMITELSGSSDVFNGSIVSYSNEVKMSELGVKQENLEKDGAVSVSVVEDMLDGVKAKFKAQWAIAVSGVAGPTGGSQEKPVGTVVIGISIPNAHKIVEVHHFDGNRKEVQIQTAKISLKKIINLLEKPLTN
;
A
#
# COMPACT_ATOMS: atom_id res chain seq x y z
N MET A 1 8.94 -8.35 -15.53
CA MET A 1 9.68 -7.08 -15.27
C MET A 1 9.62 -6.82 -13.78
N TYR A 2 10.77 -6.59 -13.13
CA TYR A 2 10.91 -6.48 -11.67
C TYR A 2 10.52 -7.75 -10.88
N ASP A 3 10.62 -8.95 -11.47
CA ASP A 3 10.25 -10.22 -10.81
C ASP A 3 11.26 -10.64 -9.74
N ASP A 4 12.42 -10.00 -9.74
CA ASP A 4 13.44 -10.02 -8.69
C ASP A 4 13.00 -9.31 -7.40
N ILE A 5 12.04 -8.38 -7.48
CA ILE A 5 11.52 -7.67 -6.30
C ILE A 5 10.47 -8.51 -5.55
N PHE A 6 9.48 -8.99 -6.29
CA PHE A 6 8.36 -9.77 -5.78
C PHE A 6 7.72 -10.55 -6.93
N ASN A 7 7.53 -11.84 -6.73
CA ASN A 7 6.98 -12.75 -7.74
C ASN A 7 5.81 -13.59 -7.19
N GLN A 8 5.33 -14.53 -8.01
CA GLN A 8 4.19 -15.38 -7.66
C GLN A 8 4.48 -16.34 -6.48
N GLU A 9 5.72 -16.81 -6.33
CA GLU A 9 6.13 -17.66 -5.19
C GLU A 9 6.12 -16.84 -3.89
N ASP A 10 6.58 -15.59 -3.93
CA ASP A 10 6.45 -14.67 -2.80
C ASP A 10 4.96 -14.44 -2.46
N MET A 11 4.08 -14.24 -3.45
CA MET A 11 2.64 -14.08 -3.19
C MET A 11 2.03 -15.32 -2.52
N GLN A 12 2.34 -16.52 -3.04
CA GLN A 12 1.86 -17.77 -2.44
C GLN A 12 2.29 -17.88 -0.98
N ARG A 13 3.58 -17.61 -0.70
CA ARG A 13 4.13 -17.65 0.66
C ARG A 13 3.48 -16.62 1.58
N LEU A 14 3.26 -15.39 1.10
CA LEU A 14 2.55 -14.34 1.84
C LEU A 14 1.15 -14.81 2.23
N GLN A 15 0.37 -15.33 1.28
CA GLN A 15 -0.99 -15.80 1.56
C GLN A 15 -1.01 -17.01 2.50
N ASP A 16 -0.05 -17.92 2.39
CA ASP A 16 0.04 -19.09 3.25
C ASP A 16 0.32 -18.71 4.71
N ILE A 17 1.21 -17.73 4.95
CA ILE A 17 1.50 -17.23 6.31
C ILE A 17 0.28 -16.52 6.89
N LEU A 18 -0.40 -15.67 6.12
CA LEU A 18 -1.63 -15.00 6.58
C LEU A 18 -2.71 -16.04 6.93
N ARG A 19 -2.90 -17.05 6.07
CA ARG A 19 -3.88 -18.12 6.29
C ARG A 19 -3.55 -18.94 7.53
N SER A 20 -2.28 -19.29 7.76
CA SER A 20 -1.87 -20.05 8.97
C SER A 20 -2.11 -19.25 10.25
N ASN A 21 -1.94 -17.94 10.19
CA ASN A 21 -2.14 -17.04 11.33
C ASN A 21 -3.61 -16.64 11.52
N LYS A 22 -4.51 -17.00 10.59
CA LYS A 22 -5.90 -16.50 10.52
C LYS A 22 -5.96 -14.97 10.46
N GLU A 23 -5.01 -14.38 9.76
CA GLU A 23 -4.90 -12.95 9.56
C GLU A 23 -5.32 -12.57 8.14
N THR A 24 -5.73 -11.32 8.00
CA THR A 24 -6.18 -10.76 6.74
C THR A 24 -5.43 -9.47 6.40
N ILE A 25 -5.41 -9.15 5.11
CA ILE A 25 -4.78 -7.96 4.54
C ILE A 25 -5.78 -7.16 3.69
N THR A 26 -5.63 -5.84 3.67
CA THR A 26 -6.39 -4.91 2.83
C THR A 26 -5.47 -3.84 2.22
N THR A 27 -5.95 -3.09 1.22
CA THR A 27 -5.17 -2.01 0.58
C THR A 27 -5.96 -0.71 0.39
N ALA A 28 -5.29 0.41 0.57
CA ALA A 28 -5.70 1.74 0.12
C ALA A 28 -4.74 2.23 -0.97
N GLU A 29 -5.23 2.35 -2.20
CA GLU A 29 -4.39 2.61 -3.37
C GLU A 29 -4.74 3.96 -4.00
N SER A 30 -3.71 4.75 -4.31
CA SER A 30 -3.86 5.94 -5.13
C SER A 30 -3.12 5.72 -6.46
N CYS A 31 -1.82 5.99 -6.52
CA CYS A 31 -1.06 5.98 -7.78
C CYS A 31 -0.99 4.61 -8.47
N THR A 32 -1.13 3.50 -7.75
CA THR A 32 -1.15 2.13 -8.29
C THR A 32 -2.49 1.72 -8.91
N GLY A 33 -3.57 2.46 -8.66
CA GLY A 33 -4.86 2.26 -9.32
C GLY A 33 -5.51 0.88 -9.13
N GLY A 34 -5.22 0.18 -8.03
CA GLY A 34 -5.74 -1.17 -7.77
C GLY A 34 -4.79 -2.29 -8.18
N LEU A 35 -3.57 -1.98 -8.65
CA LEU A 35 -2.59 -2.98 -9.03
C LEU A 35 -2.18 -3.90 -7.87
N ILE A 36 -2.10 -3.39 -6.64
CA ILE A 36 -1.74 -4.23 -5.47
C ILE A 36 -2.86 -5.22 -5.20
N ALA A 37 -4.12 -4.76 -5.16
CA ALA A 37 -5.28 -5.62 -5.03
C ALA A 37 -5.35 -6.66 -6.16
N SER A 38 -5.12 -6.24 -7.41
CA SER A 38 -5.09 -7.14 -8.56
C SER A 38 -4.05 -8.25 -8.39
N MET A 39 -2.83 -7.92 -7.98
CA MET A 39 -1.76 -8.89 -7.74
C MET A 39 -2.10 -9.86 -6.61
N ILE A 40 -2.72 -9.38 -5.53
CA ILE A 40 -3.18 -10.26 -4.46
C ILE A 40 -4.21 -11.24 -5.02
N THR A 41 -5.23 -10.75 -5.73
CA THR A 41 -6.35 -11.57 -6.22
C THR A 41 -6.06 -12.45 -7.44
N GLU A 42 -4.87 -12.33 -8.04
CA GLU A 42 -4.46 -13.17 -9.17
C GLU A 42 -4.29 -14.65 -8.76
N LEU A 43 -3.97 -14.89 -7.48
CA LEU A 43 -3.83 -16.23 -6.93
C LEU A 43 -5.18 -16.78 -6.43
N SER A 44 -5.49 -18.04 -6.77
CA SER A 44 -6.70 -18.71 -6.27
C SER A 44 -6.67 -18.82 -4.74
N GLY A 45 -7.83 -18.67 -4.09
CA GLY A 45 -7.96 -18.73 -2.63
C GLY A 45 -7.66 -17.40 -1.91
N SER A 46 -7.41 -16.32 -2.64
CA SER A 46 -7.17 -14.99 -2.07
C SER A 46 -8.31 -14.48 -1.18
N SER A 47 -9.54 -14.96 -1.39
CA SER A 47 -10.70 -14.64 -0.54
C SER A 47 -10.51 -15.01 0.93
N ASP A 48 -9.61 -15.94 1.25
CA ASP A 48 -9.34 -16.35 2.63
C ASP A 48 -8.58 -15.29 3.43
N VAL A 49 -7.81 -14.43 2.73
CA VAL A 49 -6.87 -13.50 3.34
C VAL A 49 -7.10 -12.04 2.93
N PHE A 50 -7.91 -11.79 1.89
CA PHE A 50 -8.11 -10.44 1.34
C PHE A 50 -9.57 -10.02 1.37
N ASN A 51 -9.91 -9.06 2.24
CA ASN A 51 -11.29 -8.61 2.44
C ASN A 51 -11.75 -7.57 1.41
N GLY A 52 -10.82 -6.83 0.82
CA GLY A 52 -11.14 -5.75 -0.10
C GLY A 52 -10.09 -4.67 -0.16
N SER A 53 -10.37 -3.65 -0.97
CA SER A 53 -9.50 -2.52 -1.24
C SER A 53 -10.31 -1.24 -1.46
N ILE A 54 -9.68 -0.09 -1.27
CA ILE A 54 -10.17 1.20 -1.75
C ILE A 54 -9.14 1.81 -2.70
N VAL A 55 -9.57 2.15 -3.92
CA VAL A 55 -8.80 3.02 -4.80
C VAL A 55 -9.20 4.48 -4.54
N SER A 56 -8.45 5.15 -3.67
CA SER A 56 -8.70 6.54 -3.23
C SER A 56 -7.87 7.56 -4.02
N TYR A 57 -8.11 7.65 -5.33
CA TYR A 57 -7.30 8.49 -6.23
C TYR A 57 -7.49 10.00 -5.94
N SER A 58 -8.73 10.45 -5.72
CA SER A 58 -9.04 11.86 -5.38
C SER A 58 -8.89 12.13 -3.88
N ASN A 59 -8.73 13.42 -3.52
CA ASN A 59 -8.74 13.85 -2.12
C ASN A 59 -10.10 13.60 -1.46
N GLU A 60 -11.18 13.78 -2.20
CA GLU A 60 -12.55 13.52 -1.71
C GLU A 60 -12.71 12.07 -1.25
N VAL A 61 -12.28 11.08 -2.06
CA VAL A 61 -12.36 9.66 -1.67
C VAL A 61 -11.46 9.34 -0.49
N LYS A 62 -10.27 9.96 -0.41
CA LYS A 62 -9.39 9.83 0.77
C LYS A 62 -10.12 10.30 2.05
N MET A 63 -10.83 11.42 1.99
CA MET A 63 -11.56 11.93 3.14
C MET A 63 -12.81 11.09 3.45
N SER A 64 -13.66 10.82 2.45
CA SER A 64 -14.96 10.17 2.67
C SER A 64 -14.84 8.68 3.01
N GLU A 65 -13.94 7.96 2.35
CA GLU A 65 -13.85 6.50 2.47
C GLU A 65 -12.81 6.03 3.48
N LEU A 66 -11.77 6.84 3.71
CA LEU A 66 -10.63 6.50 4.56
C LEU A 66 -10.46 7.47 5.74
N GLY A 67 -11.28 8.51 5.88
CA GLY A 67 -11.20 9.43 7.01
C GLY A 67 -9.91 10.26 7.03
N VAL A 68 -9.23 10.41 5.89
CA VAL A 68 -8.06 11.29 5.79
C VAL A 68 -8.44 12.70 6.20
N LYS A 69 -7.65 13.30 7.07
CA LYS A 69 -7.97 14.63 7.59
C LYS A 69 -7.68 15.69 6.53
N GLN A 70 -8.60 16.63 6.39
CA GLN A 70 -8.43 17.78 5.50
C GLN A 70 -7.16 18.58 5.84
N GLU A 71 -6.85 18.75 7.13
CA GLU A 71 -5.65 19.45 7.60
C GLU A 71 -4.34 18.84 7.06
N ASN A 72 -4.24 17.51 6.99
CA ASN A 72 -3.07 16.81 6.48
C ASN A 72 -2.94 16.99 4.96
N LEU A 73 -4.07 16.98 4.23
CA LEU A 73 -4.10 17.23 2.80
C LEU A 73 -3.70 18.66 2.44
N GLU A 74 -4.17 19.65 3.21
CA GLU A 74 -3.85 21.06 3.00
C GLU A 74 -2.40 21.39 3.34
N LYS A 75 -1.90 20.86 4.45
CA LYS A 75 -0.57 21.16 4.96
C LYS A 75 0.52 20.40 4.20
N ASP A 76 0.36 19.09 4.03
CA ASP A 76 1.43 18.21 3.56
C ASP A 76 1.19 17.71 2.13
N GLY A 77 -0.02 17.89 1.58
CA GLY A 77 -0.41 17.39 0.26
C GLY A 77 -0.67 15.87 0.24
N ALA A 78 -1.34 15.39 -0.81
CA ALA A 78 -1.79 13.99 -0.90
C ALA A 78 -0.66 12.95 -0.94
N VAL A 79 0.57 13.34 -1.29
CA VAL A 79 1.77 12.49 -1.32
C VAL A 79 2.62 12.85 -0.10
N SER A 80 2.24 12.34 1.06
CA SER A 80 2.90 12.63 2.34
C SER A 80 2.75 11.45 3.32
N VAL A 81 3.59 11.45 4.35
CA VAL A 81 3.53 10.46 5.43
C VAL A 81 2.20 10.56 6.18
N SER A 82 1.79 11.77 6.58
CA SER A 82 0.56 12.02 7.34
C SER A 82 -0.69 11.52 6.63
N VAL A 83 -0.80 11.76 5.32
CA VAL A 83 -1.93 11.28 4.52
C VAL A 83 -1.93 9.77 4.39
N VAL A 84 -0.76 9.14 4.18
CA VAL A 84 -0.66 7.67 4.11
C VAL A 84 -0.94 7.02 5.46
N GLU A 85 -0.55 7.63 6.58
CA GLU A 85 -0.90 7.18 7.92
C GLU A 85 -2.41 7.20 8.16
N ASP A 86 -3.10 8.27 7.76
CA ASP A 86 -4.55 8.34 7.84
C ASP A 86 -5.22 7.29 6.93
N MET A 87 -4.70 7.10 5.70
CA MET A 87 -5.20 6.08 4.78
C MET A 87 -5.10 4.67 5.36
N LEU A 88 -3.99 4.35 6.05
CA LEU A 88 -3.80 3.08 6.75
C LEU A 88 -4.85 2.86 7.84
N ASP A 89 -5.06 3.87 8.70
CA ASP A 89 -6.01 3.80 9.81
C ASP A 89 -7.43 3.58 9.27
N GLY A 90 -7.82 4.35 8.26
CA GLY A 90 -9.13 4.26 7.62
C GLY A 90 -9.40 2.90 6.98
N VAL A 91 -8.49 2.42 6.14
CA VAL A 91 -8.71 1.19 5.39
C VAL A 91 -8.72 -0.04 6.31
N LYS A 92 -7.81 -0.06 7.28
CA LYS A 92 -7.72 -1.14 8.24
C LYS A 92 -8.97 -1.22 9.13
N ALA A 93 -9.47 -0.07 9.60
CA ALA A 93 -10.71 -0.01 10.35
C ALA A 93 -11.93 -0.45 9.52
N LYS A 94 -12.02 0.00 8.25
CA LYS A 94 -13.14 -0.29 7.36
C LYS A 94 -13.28 -1.79 7.06
N PHE A 95 -12.16 -2.47 6.78
CA PHE A 95 -12.17 -3.89 6.44
C PHE A 95 -11.89 -4.81 7.64
N LYS A 96 -11.61 -4.26 8.82
CA LYS A 96 -11.26 -5.00 10.05
C LYS A 96 -10.10 -5.98 9.83
N ALA A 97 -9.15 -5.58 8.98
CA ALA A 97 -8.01 -6.40 8.62
C ALA A 97 -6.88 -6.30 9.65
N GLN A 98 -6.03 -7.32 9.73
CA GLN A 98 -4.86 -7.30 10.61
C GLN A 98 -3.70 -6.54 9.98
N TRP A 99 -3.56 -6.65 8.65
CA TRP A 99 -2.55 -5.98 7.85
C TRP A 99 -3.19 -4.99 6.89
N ALA A 100 -2.51 -3.87 6.63
CA ALA A 100 -2.93 -2.94 5.59
C ALA A 100 -1.73 -2.35 4.85
N ILE A 101 -1.91 -2.12 3.55
CA ILE A 101 -1.01 -1.34 2.72
C ILE A 101 -1.72 -0.05 2.32
N ALA A 102 -1.04 1.10 2.41
CA ALA A 102 -1.51 2.33 1.80
C ALA A 102 -0.42 2.95 0.92
N VAL A 103 -0.77 3.39 -0.29
CA VAL A 103 0.19 4.02 -1.19
C VAL A 103 -0.37 5.31 -1.81
N SER A 104 0.45 6.36 -1.81
CA SER A 104 0.15 7.62 -2.48
C SER A 104 1.40 8.22 -3.10
N GLY A 105 1.36 8.61 -4.37
CA GLY A 105 2.56 8.99 -5.10
C GLY A 105 2.30 9.70 -6.42
N VAL A 106 3.38 10.22 -7.01
CA VAL A 106 3.41 10.89 -8.30
C VAL A 106 4.01 9.94 -9.34
N ALA A 107 3.19 9.11 -9.98
CA ALA A 107 3.68 8.18 -11.00
C ALA A 107 4.10 8.87 -12.32
N GLY A 108 3.79 10.15 -12.52
CA GLY A 108 4.15 10.88 -13.75
C GLY A 108 3.19 10.63 -14.92
N PRO A 109 3.52 11.10 -16.14
CA PRO A 109 4.73 11.85 -16.47
C PRO A 109 4.71 13.31 -15.98
N THR A 110 3.56 13.77 -15.47
CA THR A 110 3.37 15.12 -14.91
C THR A 110 2.97 15.06 -13.43
N GLY A 111 2.84 16.23 -12.79
CA GLY A 111 2.36 16.34 -11.41
C GLY A 111 3.46 16.32 -10.34
N GLY A 112 4.73 16.22 -10.73
CA GLY A 112 5.86 16.38 -9.82
C GLY A 112 6.15 17.86 -9.52
N SER A 113 6.80 18.10 -8.39
CA SER A 113 7.38 19.39 -7.99
C SER A 113 8.88 19.25 -7.72
N GLN A 114 9.58 20.34 -7.38
CA GLN A 114 10.98 20.24 -6.95
C GLN A 114 11.12 19.41 -5.66
N GLU A 115 10.15 19.51 -4.75
CA GLU A 115 10.17 18.77 -3.48
C GLU A 115 9.69 17.32 -3.62
N LYS A 116 8.77 17.07 -4.57
CA LYS A 116 8.17 15.75 -4.82
C LYS A 116 8.20 15.46 -6.32
N PRO A 117 9.37 15.13 -6.89
CA PRO A 117 9.48 14.86 -8.31
C PRO A 117 8.62 13.67 -8.74
N VAL A 118 8.46 13.51 -10.06
CA VAL A 118 7.90 12.28 -10.63
C VAL A 118 8.73 11.09 -10.12
N GLY A 119 8.05 10.04 -9.68
CA GLY A 119 8.67 8.88 -9.04
C GLY A 119 8.60 8.91 -7.51
N THR A 120 8.25 10.05 -6.88
CA THR A 120 8.04 10.11 -5.42
C THR A 120 6.77 9.35 -5.04
N VAL A 121 6.91 8.32 -4.21
CA VAL A 121 5.79 7.52 -3.69
C VAL A 121 5.97 7.28 -2.20
N VAL A 122 4.93 7.53 -1.43
CA VAL A 122 4.86 7.16 -0.02
C VAL A 122 4.18 5.80 0.10
N ILE A 123 4.87 4.85 0.72
CA ILE A 123 4.39 3.49 0.98
C ILE A 123 4.26 3.33 2.49
N GLY A 124 3.06 2.97 2.94
CA GLY A 124 2.74 2.70 4.34
C GLY A 124 2.27 1.27 4.53
N ILE A 125 2.70 0.67 5.64
CA ILE A 125 2.28 -0.65 6.11
C ILE A 125 1.76 -0.53 7.54
N SER A 126 0.55 -1.03 7.82
CA SER A 126 0.06 -1.23 9.18
C SER A 126 0.10 -2.71 9.54
N ILE A 127 0.69 -3.02 10.69
CA ILE A 127 0.84 -4.39 11.22
C ILE A 127 -0.20 -4.66 12.35
N PRO A 128 -0.44 -5.91 12.78
CA PRO A 128 -1.59 -6.27 13.63
C PRO A 128 -1.76 -5.43 14.91
N ASN A 129 -0.67 -5.04 15.58
CA ASN A 129 -0.68 -4.19 16.80
C ASN A 129 -0.89 -2.68 16.52
N ALA A 130 -1.38 -2.33 15.32
CA ALA A 130 -1.58 -0.96 14.84
C ALA A 130 -0.31 -0.11 14.70
N HIS A 131 0.88 -0.69 14.87
CA HIS A 131 2.11 -0.03 14.50
C HIS A 131 2.16 0.19 12.98
N LYS A 132 2.66 1.35 12.57
CA LYS A 132 2.74 1.80 11.17
C LYS A 132 4.19 2.01 10.78
N ILE A 133 4.56 1.51 9.60
CA ILE A 133 5.86 1.75 8.97
C ILE A 133 5.57 2.51 7.68
N VAL A 134 5.98 3.77 7.59
CA VAL A 134 5.69 4.65 6.45
C VAL A 134 6.98 5.27 5.93
N GLU A 135 7.24 5.06 4.65
CA GLU A 135 8.50 5.44 4.01
C GLU A 135 8.25 6.18 2.69
N VAL A 136 9.12 7.14 2.38
CA VAL A 136 9.13 7.84 1.09
C VAL A 136 10.15 7.17 0.17
N HIS A 137 9.69 6.77 -1.01
CA HIS A 137 10.49 6.17 -2.06
C HIS A 137 10.59 7.09 -3.28
N HIS A 138 11.67 6.91 -4.05
CA HIS A 138 11.87 7.56 -5.34
C HIS A 138 12.17 6.47 -6.37
N PHE A 139 11.28 6.34 -7.35
CA PHE A 139 11.39 5.33 -8.40
C PHE A 139 11.70 5.98 -9.74
N ASP A 140 12.65 5.38 -10.46
CA ASP A 140 12.91 5.73 -11.85
C ASP A 140 11.95 5.03 -12.80
N GLY A 141 11.82 5.58 -14.00
CA GLY A 141 11.02 5.01 -15.09
C GLY A 141 9.74 5.77 -15.39
N ASN A 142 8.99 5.25 -16.35
CA ASN A 142 7.69 5.79 -16.74
C ASN A 142 6.60 5.43 -15.73
N ARG A 143 5.39 5.99 -15.91
CA ARG A 143 4.23 5.75 -15.04
C ARG A 143 4.00 4.28 -14.70
N LYS A 144 4.03 3.40 -15.70
CA LYS A 144 3.74 1.97 -15.50
C LYS A 144 4.85 1.31 -14.68
N GLU A 145 6.10 1.69 -14.90
CA GLU A 145 7.24 1.17 -14.14
C GLU A 145 7.19 1.63 -12.68
N VAL A 146 6.86 2.89 -12.41
CA VAL A 146 6.66 3.40 -11.04
C VAL A 146 5.52 2.67 -10.33
N GLN A 147 4.41 2.43 -11.02
CA GLN A 147 3.27 1.67 -10.47
C GLN A 147 3.65 0.22 -10.13
N ILE A 148 4.36 -0.48 -11.02
CA ILE A 148 4.78 -1.86 -10.80
C ILE A 148 5.78 -1.95 -9.65
N GLN A 149 6.79 -1.06 -9.62
CA GLN A 149 7.76 -1.01 -8.52
C GLN A 149 7.07 -0.74 -7.19
N THR A 150 6.16 0.24 -7.14
CA THR A 150 5.37 0.55 -5.93
C THR A 150 4.63 -0.68 -5.43
N ALA A 151 3.91 -1.38 -6.30
CA ALA A 151 3.10 -2.53 -5.91
C ALA A 151 3.97 -3.68 -5.39
N LYS A 152 5.03 -4.03 -6.13
CA LYS A 152 5.94 -5.12 -5.77
C LYS A 152 6.72 -4.83 -4.50
N ILE A 153 7.23 -3.60 -4.32
CA ILE A 153 7.96 -3.22 -3.11
C ILE A 153 7.04 -3.22 -1.88
N SER A 154 5.80 -2.76 -2.02
CA SER A 154 4.81 -2.79 -0.94
C SER A 154 4.53 -4.23 -0.47
N LEU A 155 4.32 -5.16 -1.42
CA LEU A 155 4.13 -6.58 -1.11
C LEU A 155 5.40 -7.23 -0.54
N LYS A 156 6.58 -6.88 -1.05
CA LYS A 156 7.85 -7.36 -0.52
C LYS A 156 8.07 -6.93 0.94
N LYS A 157 7.68 -5.71 1.29
CA LYS A 157 7.73 -5.22 2.68
C LYS A 157 6.82 -6.06 3.60
N ILE A 158 5.60 -6.38 3.19
CA ILE A 158 4.69 -7.23 3.98
C ILE A 158 5.30 -8.60 4.25
N ILE A 159 5.74 -9.31 3.21
CA ILE A 159 6.28 -10.66 3.41
C ILE A 159 7.54 -10.65 4.29
N ASN A 160 8.40 -9.64 4.15
CA ASN A 160 9.57 -9.48 5.02
C ASN A 160 9.20 -9.26 6.50
N LEU A 161 8.08 -8.57 6.77
CA LEU A 161 7.57 -8.36 8.13
C LEU A 161 6.88 -9.61 8.69
N LEU A 162 6.22 -10.40 7.85
CA LEU A 162 5.63 -11.68 8.23
C LEU A 162 6.69 -12.74 8.56
N GLU A 163 7.82 -12.72 7.84
CA GLU A 163 8.91 -13.69 8.03
C GLU A 163 9.84 -13.35 9.19
N LYS A 164 9.89 -12.08 9.61
CA LYS A 164 10.66 -11.65 10.77
C LYS A 164 9.72 -11.63 11.98
N PRO A 165 9.83 -12.55 12.95
CA PRO A 165 9.07 -12.40 14.18
C PRO A 165 9.40 -11.03 14.77
N LEU A 166 8.37 -10.20 14.96
CA LEU A 166 8.49 -8.96 15.71
C LEU A 166 8.99 -9.36 17.09
N THR A 167 10.28 -9.17 17.35
CA THR A 167 10.84 -9.38 18.69
C THR A 167 10.10 -8.43 19.63
N ASN A 168 9.32 -9.02 20.54
CA ASN A 168 8.70 -8.34 21.68
C ASN A 168 9.76 -7.60 22.50
#